data_AF-A0A7L4PUE5-F1
#
_entry.id   AF-A0A7L4PUE5-F1
#
_cell.length_a   1.000
_cell.length_b   1.000
_cell.length_c   1.000
_cell.angle_alpha   90.00
_cell.angle_beta   90.00
_cell.angle_gamma   90.00
#
_symmetry.space_group_name_H-M   'P 1'
#
loop_
_entity.id
_entity.type
_entity.pdbx_description
1 polymer ?
#
loop_
_entity_poly.entity_id
_entity_poly.type
_entity_poly.pdbx_seq_one_letter_code
_entity_poly.pdbx_strand_id
1 'polypeptide(L)'
;MKSRAALAWDSDLVFSRFLEDCGVACELVTPHMLAAPYYRGSFVTLVIPTGFGNPAFSGLLPALRASRGRIRKFVERGGNLLVFGAMCHNREAYDWLPFPVSYHHEYFRTSVGCGGEEGHILEDYDIGHVECDGHFSEYAGTPAIEADDDRTILLRHDLGSGTIVITTIHEYPSRRFIRAFCTGDTETLF
;
A
#
# COMPACT_ATOMS: atom_id res chain seq x y z
N MET A 1 -15.69 10.92 -12.12
CA MET A 1 -14.63 10.28 -11.30
C MET A 1 -15.05 8.87 -10.95
N LYS A 2 -14.11 7.92 -11.02
CA LYS A 2 -14.26 6.53 -10.62
C LYS A 2 -13.61 6.34 -9.26
N SER A 3 -14.22 5.55 -8.37
CA SER A 3 -13.66 5.24 -7.06
C SER A 3 -13.76 3.74 -6.83
N ARG A 4 -12.66 3.03 -7.10
CA ARG A 4 -12.63 1.56 -7.05
C ARG A 4 -11.24 1.05 -6.69
N ALA A 5 -11.18 0.18 -5.69
CA ALA A 5 -9.96 -0.45 -5.24
C ALA A 5 -10.05 -1.97 -5.34
N ALA A 6 -8.94 -2.59 -5.76
CA ALA A 6 -8.67 -4.00 -5.51
C ALA A 6 -7.99 -4.13 -4.16
N LEU A 7 -8.51 -4.98 -3.28
CA LEU A 7 -7.86 -5.38 -2.04
C LEU A 7 -7.22 -6.75 -2.26
N ALA A 8 -5.89 -6.82 -2.33
CA ALA A 8 -5.22 -8.10 -2.52
C ALA A 8 -5.08 -8.81 -1.17
N TRP A 9 -5.82 -9.89 -0.96
CA TRP A 9 -5.75 -10.69 0.29
C TRP A 9 -6.35 -12.09 0.12
N ASP A 10 -6.06 -13.01 1.04
CA ASP A 10 -6.55 -14.39 0.99
C ASP A 10 -8.05 -14.53 1.24
N SER A 11 -8.64 -13.63 2.02
CA SER A 11 -10.04 -13.67 2.46
C SER A 11 -10.59 -12.28 2.75
N ASP A 12 -11.89 -12.17 3.00
CA ASP A 12 -12.52 -10.91 3.39
C ASP A 12 -11.89 -10.35 4.67
N LEU A 13 -11.48 -9.09 4.62
CA LEU A 13 -10.93 -8.34 5.75
C LEU A 13 -11.90 -7.24 6.18
N VAL A 14 -11.81 -6.83 7.44
CA VAL A 14 -12.47 -5.59 7.92
C VAL A 14 -12.05 -4.38 7.07
N PHE A 15 -10.86 -4.43 6.46
CA PHE A 15 -10.35 -3.37 5.62
C PHE A 15 -11.17 -3.14 4.34
N SER A 16 -11.83 -4.16 3.77
CA SER A 16 -12.74 -3.95 2.62
C SER A 16 -13.94 -3.10 3.02
N ARG A 17 -14.53 -3.36 4.18
CA ARG A 17 -15.62 -2.55 4.75
C ARG A 17 -15.19 -1.12 5.01
N PHE A 18 -13.96 -0.92 5.50
CA PHE A 18 -13.43 0.41 5.71
C PHE A 18 -13.28 1.20 4.39
N LEU A 19 -12.82 0.56 3.31
CA LEU A 19 -12.77 1.17 1.97
C LEU A 19 -14.18 1.54 1.48
N GLU A 20 -15.16 0.65 1.66
CA GLU A 20 -16.56 0.90 1.31
C GLU A 20 -17.19 2.04 2.12
N ASP A 21 -16.91 2.12 3.42
CA ASP A 21 -17.32 3.23 4.30
C ASP A 21 -16.68 4.57 3.91
N CYS A 22 -15.55 4.54 3.20
CA CYS A 22 -14.95 5.73 2.60
C CYS A 22 -15.62 6.12 1.29
N GLY A 23 -16.50 5.29 0.72
CA GLY A 23 -17.15 5.49 -0.58
C GLY A 23 -16.39 4.89 -1.75
N VAL A 24 -15.44 3.98 -1.50
CA VAL A 24 -14.63 3.30 -2.52
C VAL A 24 -15.20 1.91 -2.76
N ALA A 25 -15.60 1.60 -3.99
CA ALA A 25 -16.02 0.24 -4.34
C ALA A 25 -14.83 -0.71 -4.21
N CYS A 26 -14.95 -1.76 -3.39
CA CYS A 26 -13.85 -2.69 -3.11
C CYS A 26 -14.10 -4.05 -3.78
N GLU A 27 -13.08 -4.59 -4.45
CA GLU A 27 -13.07 -5.97 -4.93
C GLU A 27 -11.93 -6.74 -4.24
N LEU A 28 -12.24 -7.88 -3.62
CA LEU A 28 -11.23 -8.79 -3.10
C LEU A 28 -10.52 -9.51 -4.26
N VAL A 29 -9.20 -9.35 -4.35
CA VAL A 29 -8.35 -10.03 -5.32
C VAL A 29 -7.49 -11.05 -4.60
N THR A 30 -7.90 -12.32 -4.65
CA THR A 30 -7.16 -13.40 -3.99
C THR A 30 -5.78 -13.63 -4.62
N PRO A 31 -4.81 -14.24 -3.92
CA PRO A 31 -3.51 -14.59 -4.51
C PRO A 31 -3.64 -15.43 -5.79
N HIS A 32 -4.65 -16.29 -5.88
CA HIS A 32 -4.95 -17.09 -7.06
C HIS A 32 -5.36 -16.22 -8.25
N MET A 33 -6.22 -15.22 -8.03
CA MET A 33 -6.61 -14.24 -9.05
C MET A 33 -5.43 -13.36 -9.44
N LEU A 34 -4.68 -12.86 -8.45
CA LEU A 34 -3.51 -12.02 -8.65
C LEU A 34 -2.45 -12.74 -9.47
N ALA A 35 -2.23 -14.03 -9.27
CA ALA A 35 -1.26 -14.83 -10.04
C ALA A 35 -1.81 -15.33 -11.39
N ALA A 36 -3.13 -15.34 -11.60
CA ALA A 36 -3.75 -15.86 -12.82
C ALA A 36 -3.45 -14.96 -14.04
N PRO A 37 -2.83 -15.48 -15.12
CA PRO A 37 -2.46 -14.68 -16.30
C PRO A 37 -3.63 -14.01 -17.05
N TYR A 38 -4.84 -14.56 -16.91
CA TYR A 38 -6.04 -14.11 -17.61
C TYR A 38 -7.01 -13.32 -16.71
N TYR A 39 -6.70 -13.17 -15.43
CA TYR A 39 -7.47 -12.30 -14.57
C TYR A 39 -7.42 -10.88 -15.11
N ARG A 40 -8.58 -10.24 -15.20
CA ARG A 40 -8.76 -8.89 -15.73
C ARG A 40 -9.70 -8.15 -14.79
N GLY A 41 -9.12 -7.30 -13.96
CA GLY A 41 -9.84 -6.33 -13.16
C GLY A 41 -9.42 -4.92 -13.58
N SER A 42 -10.34 -3.97 -13.48
CA SER A 42 -10.02 -2.55 -13.71
C SER A 42 -10.23 -1.81 -12.41
N PHE A 43 -9.20 -1.11 -11.96
CA PHE A 43 -9.17 -0.45 -10.66
C PHE A 43 -8.49 0.90 -10.76
N VAL A 44 -8.86 1.82 -9.86
CA VAL A 44 -8.03 3.01 -9.61
C VAL A 44 -6.82 2.60 -8.78
N THR A 45 -7.05 1.81 -7.71
CA THR A 45 -6.01 1.48 -6.74
C THR A 45 -5.93 -0.03 -6.47
N LEU A 46 -4.72 -0.54 -6.32
CA LEU A 46 -4.44 -1.84 -5.72
C LEU A 46 -3.93 -1.61 -4.29
N VAL A 47 -4.56 -2.25 -3.31
CA VAL A 47 -4.21 -2.15 -1.89
C VAL A 47 -3.64 -3.48 -1.41
N ILE A 48 -2.44 -3.43 -0.81
CA ILE A 48 -1.73 -4.57 -0.23
C ILE A 48 -1.68 -4.38 1.30
N PRO A 49 -2.51 -5.09 2.08
CA PRO A 49 -2.64 -4.90 3.53
C PRO A 49 -1.40 -5.30 4.33
N THR A 50 -1.36 -4.84 5.59
CA THR A 50 -0.34 -5.22 6.57
C THR A 50 -0.26 -6.73 6.73
N GLY A 51 0.95 -7.26 6.83
CA GLY A 51 1.20 -8.69 7.01
C GLY A 51 1.28 -9.51 5.72
N PHE A 52 1.24 -8.86 4.54
CA PHE A 52 1.32 -9.55 3.25
C PHE A 52 2.58 -10.43 3.09
N GLY A 53 3.66 -10.07 3.80
CA GLY A 53 4.94 -10.78 3.77
C GLY A 53 5.07 -11.86 4.83
N ASN A 54 4.11 -12.00 5.74
CA ASN A 54 4.13 -12.95 6.83
C ASN A 54 3.25 -14.18 6.51
N PRO A 55 3.85 -15.37 6.31
CA PRO A 55 3.12 -16.57 5.92
C PRO A 55 2.17 -17.11 7.00
N ALA A 56 2.25 -16.62 8.25
CA ALA A 56 1.26 -16.93 9.27
C ALA A 56 -0.07 -16.20 9.05
N PHE A 57 -0.07 -15.09 8.30
CA PHE A 57 -1.25 -14.27 8.01
C PHE A 57 -1.73 -14.39 6.58
N SER A 58 -0.81 -14.54 5.61
CA SER A 58 -1.17 -14.49 4.19
C SER A 58 -0.27 -15.31 3.26
N GLY A 59 -0.86 -15.85 2.19
CA GLY A 59 -0.17 -16.46 1.06
C GLY A 59 0.17 -15.49 -0.08
N LEU A 60 0.09 -14.18 0.16
CA LEU A 60 0.10 -13.15 -0.89
C LEU A 60 1.48 -12.88 -1.51
N LEU A 61 2.57 -12.91 -0.73
CA LEU A 61 3.91 -12.57 -1.20
C LEU A 61 4.37 -13.37 -2.46
N PRO A 62 4.21 -14.70 -2.54
CA PRO A 62 4.49 -15.44 -3.78
C PRO A 62 3.68 -14.96 -4.99
N ALA A 63 2.40 -14.60 -4.81
CA ALA A 63 1.55 -14.11 -5.88
C ALA A 63 1.93 -12.69 -6.33
N LEU A 64 2.35 -11.83 -5.40
CA LEU A 64 2.92 -10.50 -5.72
C LEU A 64 4.17 -10.65 -6.58
N ARG A 65 5.10 -11.53 -6.20
CA ARG A 65 6.31 -11.83 -6.97
C ARG A 65 6.00 -12.38 -8.36
N ALA A 66 5.06 -13.32 -8.47
CA ALA A 66 4.63 -13.87 -9.75
C ALA A 66 3.95 -12.83 -10.65
N SER A 67 3.29 -11.83 -10.06
CA SER A 67 2.52 -10.80 -10.78
C SER A 67 3.29 -9.47 -10.95
N ARG A 68 4.56 -9.39 -10.52
CA ARG A 68 5.39 -8.17 -10.55
C ARG A 68 5.34 -7.38 -11.86
N GLY A 69 5.37 -8.08 -13.00
CA GLY A 69 5.34 -7.46 -14.32
C GLY A 69 3.99 -6.84 -14.68
N ARG A 70 2.88 -7.37 -14.15
CA ARG A 70 1.54 -6.79 -14.29
C ARG A 70 1.34 -5.62 -13.35
N ILE A 71 1.77 -5.75 -12.09
CA ILE A 71 1.76 -4.64 -11.11
C ILE A 71 2.51 -3.44 -11.68
N ARG A 72 3.73 -3.65 -12.20
CA ARG A 72 4.49 -2.59 -12.86
C ARG A 72 3.71 -1.93 -13.99
N LYS A 73 3.11 -2.71 -14.91
CA LYS A 73 2.33 -2.17 -16.03
C LYS A 73 1.06 -1.44 -15.58
N PHE A 74 0.40 -1.93 -14.53
CA PHE A 74 -0.77 -1.29 -13.94
C PHE A 74 -0.40 0.10 -13.43
N VAL A 75 0.70 0.22 -12.67
CA VAL A 75 1.15 1.53 -12.18
C VAL A 75 1.62 2.43 -13.32
N GLU A 76 2.46 1.93 -14.24
CA GLU A 76 2.95 2.71 -15.40
C GLU A 76 1.81 3.33 -16.22
N ARG A 77 0.63 2.69 -16.25
CA ARG A 77 -0.57 3.12 -17.00
C ARG A 77 -1.52 4.03 -16.22
N GLY A 78 -1.23 4.35 -14.96
CA GLY A 78 -2.06 5.25 -14.15
C GLY A 78 -2.80 4.58 -12.99
N GLY A 79 -2.52 3.31 -12.70
CA GLY A 79 -3.00 2.68 -11.47
C GLY A 79 -2.22 3.14 -10.25
N ASN A 80 -2.89 3.29 -9.11
CA ASN A 80 -2.26 3.60 -7.84
C ASN A 80 -1.99 2.33 -7.03
N LEU A 81 -0.90 2.28 -6.29
CA LEU A 81 -0.54 1.15 -5.44
C LEU A 81 -0.36 1.65 -4.00
N LEU A 82 -1.15 1.12 -3.06
CA LEU A 82 -0.99 1.37 -1.62
C LEU A 82 -0.52 0.09 -0.94
N VAL A 83 0.65 0.14 -0.30
CA VAL A 83 1.28 -1.04 0.31
C VAL A 83 1.56 -0.76 1.78
N PHE A 84 1.11 -1.64 2.65
CA PHE A 84 1.38 -1.57 4.09
C PHE A 84 2.55 -2.48 4.48
N GLY A 85 2.95 -2.42 5.76
CA GLY A 85 4.07 -3.18 6.29
C GLY A 85 3.98 -4.70 6.10
N ALA A 86 5.12 -5.32 5.79
CA ALA A 86 5.18 -6.76 5.52
C ALA A 86 4.98 -7.63 6.77
N MET A 87 5.18 -7.06 7.97
CA MET A 87 5.10 -7.75 9.27
C MET A 87 5.98 -9.01 9.37
N CYS A 88 7.15 -8.99 8.73
CA CYS A 88 8.11 -10.09 8.74
C CYS A 88 9.56 -9.59 8.68
N HIS A 89 10.50 -10.38 9.21
CA HIS A 89 11.94 -10.04 9.21
C HIS A 89 12.65 -10.29 7.86
N ASN A 90 11.90 -10.41 6.77
CA ASN A 90 12.46 -10.58 5.43
C ASN A 90 12.75 -9.20 4.80
N ARG A 91 14.03 -8.83 4.72
CA ARG A 91 14.46 -7.56 4.08
C ARG A 91 14.04 -7.46 2.61
N GLU A 92 13.85 -8.59 1.93
CA GLU A 92 13.46 -8.68 0.52
C GLU A 92 11.94 -8.84 0.32
N ALA A 93 11.11 -8.55 1.33
CA ALA A 93 9.65 -8.67 1.21
C ALA A 93 9.03 -7.79 0.12
N TYR A 94 9.76 -6.78 -0.36
CA TYR A 94 9.30 -5.80 -1.36
C TYR A 94 9.95 -6.00 -2.75
N ASP A 95 10.67 -7.09 -2.98
CA ASP A 95 11.37 -7.41 -4.26
C ASP A 95 10.45 -7.57 -5.50
N TRP A 96 9.14 -7.53 -5.30
CA TRP A 96 8.11 -7.52 -6.34
C TRP A 96 7.74 -6.11 -6.83
N LEU A 97 8.17 -5.07 -6.10
CA LEU A 97 7.99 -3.68 -6.52
C LEU A 97 8.93 -3.31 -7.68
N PRO A 98 8.59 -2.28 -8.48
CA PRO A 98 9.40 -1.85 -9.61
C PRO A 98 10.65 -1.02 -9.21
N PHE A 99 10.92 -0.88 -7.91
CA PHE A 99 12.07 -0.17 -7.35
C PHE A 99 12.53 -0.83 -6.04
N PRO A 100 13.83 -0.74 -5.68
CA PRO A 100 14.35 -1.36 -4.46
C PRO A 100 13.80 -0.67 -3.20
N VAL A 101 13.42 -1.49 -2.21
CA VAL A 101 12.99 -1.07 -0.87
C VAL A 101 13.46 -2.12 0.15
N SER A 102 14.19 -1.69 1.17
CA SER A 102 14.61 -2.49 2.32
C SER A 102 13.76 -2.15 3.54
N TYR A 103 13.00 -3.13 4.02
CA TYR A 103 12.11 -3.01 5.17
C TYR A 103 12.71 -3.64 6.42
N HIS A 104 12.53 -2.98 7.55
CA HIS A 104 12.94 -3.45 8.87
C HIS A 104 11.70 -3.58 9.74
N HIS A 105 11.32 -4.82 10.07
CA HIS A 105 10.23 -5.11 10.98
C HIS A 105 10.63 -4.81 12.42
N GLU A 106 9.95 -3.84 13.02
CA GLU A 106 10.11 -3.39 14.39
C GLU A 106 8.83 -2.64 14.76
N TYR A 107 8.12 -3.10 15.78
CA TYR A 107 6.95 -2.37 16.27
C TYR A 107 7.41 -1.22 17.17
N PHE A 108 6.99 0.00 16.87
CA PHE A 108 7.26 1.17 17.70
C PHE A 108 6.16 2.22 17.59
N ARG A 109 6.19 3.17 18.52
CA ARG A 109 5.30 4.34 18.52
C ARG A 109 6.15 5.60 18.44
N THR A 110 5.71 6.58 17.67
CA THR A 110 6.46 7.81 17.40
C THR A 110 5.52 9.00 17.21
N SER A 111 6.06 10.22 17.31
CA SER A 111 5.45 11.38 16.65
C SER A 111 5.97 11.49 15.21
N VAL A 112 5.19 12.18 14.39
CA VAL A 112 5.55 12.47 13.00
C VAL A 112 5.24 13.91 12.65
N GLY A 113 6.11 14.51 11.82
CA GLY A 113 5.79 15.75 11.13
C GLY A 113 4.96 15.45 9.88
N CYS A 114 3.72 15.92 9.81
CA CYS A 114 2.91 15.79 8.60
C CYS A 114 2.99 17.07 7.74
N GLY A 115 3.54 16.94 6.54
CA GLY A 115 3.50 17.95 5.48
C GLY A 115 3.16 17.31 4.13
N GLY A 116 2.81 18.13 3.14
CA GLY A 116 2.47 17.65 1.79
C GLY A 116 1.13 16.93 1.70
N GLU A 117 0.83 16.33 0.54
CA GLU A 117 -0.43 15.60 0.32
C GLU A 117 -0.45 14.27 1.06
N GLU A 118 0.71 13.64 1.24
CA GLU A 118 0.85 12.34 1.90
C GLU A 118 0.56 12.44 3.40
N GLY A 119 0.78 13.61 4.02
CA GLY A 119 0.40 13.89 5.41
C GLY A 119 -1.10 13.70 5.68
N HIS A 120 -1.95 13.78 4.65
CA HIS A 120 -3.38 13.48 4.79
C HIS A 120 -3.64 12.04 5.23
N ILE A 121 -2.69 11.10 5.08
CA ILE A 121 -2.85 9.71 5.53
C ILE A 121 -3.12 9.60 7.04
N LEU A 122 -2.70 10.59 7.84
CA LEU A 122 -2.87 10.63 9.29
C LEU A 122 -3.88 11.67 9.80
N GLU A 123 -4.64 12.32 8.92
CA GLU A 123 -5.53 13.45 9.28
C GLU A 123 -6.62 13.11 10.33
N ASP A 124 -6.98 11.83 10.46
CA ASP A 124 -7.96 11.35 11.45
C ASP A 124 -7.31 10.95 12.79
N TYR A 125 -5.99 11.13 12.97
CA TYR A 125 -5.21 10.58 14.07
C TYR A 125 -4.37 11.62 14.83
N ASP A 126 -3.97 11.25 16.05
CA ASP A 126 -3.01 12.01 16.85
C ASP A 126 -1.58 11.74 16.34
N ILE A 127 -1.03 12.71 15.59
CA ILE A 127 0.32 12.64 15.02
C ILE A 127 1.43 12.59 16.08
N GLY A 128 1.13 12.80 17.37
CA GLY A 128 2.05 12.60 18.49
C GLY A 128 2.27 11.14 18.89
N HIS A 129 1.52 10.22 18.29
CA HIS A 129 1.28 8.90 18.88
C HIS A 129 1.04 7.78 17.85
N VAL A 130 1.62 7.91 16.66
CA VAL A 130 1.48 6.99 15.54
C VAL A 130 2.17 5.66 15.81
N GLU A 131 1.47 4.56 15.56
CA GLU A 131 2.00 3.20 15.67
C GLU A 131 2.53 2.71 14.33
N CYS A 132 3.74 2.15 14.32
CA CYS A 132 4.39 1.64 13.12
C CYS A 132 4.81 0.19 13.32
N ASP A 133 4.68 -0.64 12.29
CA ASP A 133 5.14 -2.03 12.28
C ASP A 133 6.58 -2.21 11.75
N GLY A 134 7.23 -1.11 11.37
CA GLY A 134 8.60 -1.11 10.87
C GLY A 134 9.04 0.24 10.34
N HIS A 135 10.18 0.25 9.66
CA HIS A 135 10.70 1.42 8.95
C HIS A 135 11.48 1.00 7.69
N PHE A 136 11.77 1.97 6.82
CA PHE A 136 12.55 1.78 5.61
C PHE A 136 13.96 2.36 5.78
N SER A 137 14.99 1.63 5.31
CA SER A 137 16.40 2.02 5.50
C SER A 137 17.16 2.25 4.19
N GLU A 138 16.76 1.57 3.12
CA GLU A 138 17.34 1.73 1.78
C GLU A 138 16.19 1.70 0.78
N TYR A 139 16.05 2.73 -0.05
CA TYR A 139 14.93 2.81 -0.98
C TYR A 139 15.25 3.70 -2.18
N ALA A 140 14.61 3.40 -3.31
CA ALA A 140 14.53 4.31 -4.44
C ALA A 140 13.13 4.95 -4.49
N GLY A 141 12.96 6.09 -3.81
CA GLY A 141 11.70 6.81 -3.72
C GLY A 141 11.87 8.08 -2.90
N THR A 142 10.82 8.89 -2.82
CA THR A 142 10.81 10.10 -2.01
C THR A 142 10.28 9.76 -0.61
N PRO A 143 11.06 9.97 0.47
CA PRO A 143 10.53 9.90 1.82
C PRO A 143 9.49 11.01 1.98
N ALA A 144 8.28 10.62 2.39
CA ALA A 144 7.15 11.55 2.49
C ALA A 144 6.66 11.71 3.93
N ILE A 145 6.87 10.71 4.79
CA ILE A 145 6.69 10.85 6.25
C ILE A 145 7.87 10.16 6.95
N GLU A 146 8.48 10.90 7.87
CA GLU A 146 9.56 10.46 8.74
C GLU A 146 9.11 10.58 10.21
N ALA A 147 9.55 9.63 11.01
CA ALA A 147 9.44 9.66 12.47
C ALA A 147 10.38 10.73 13.05
N ASP A 148 10.13 11.16 14.29
CA ASP A 148 10.98 12.13 15.00
C ASP A 148 12.45 11.71 15.15
N ASP A 149 12.76 10.42 15.00
CA ASP A 149 14.13 9.87 15.01
C ASP A 149 14.70 9.60 13.62
N ASP A 150 14.19 10.33 12.62
CA ASP A 150 14.60 10.29 11.21
C ASP A 150 14.35 8.93 10.52
N ARG A 151 13.59 8.02 11.14
CA ARG A 151 13.18 6.77 10.49
C ARG A 151 12.06 7.03 9.48
N THR A 152 12.30 6.67 8.22
CA THR A 152 11.27 6.77 7.17
C THR A 152 10.18 5.72 7.36
N ILE A 153 8.93 6.16 7.43
CA ILE A 153 7.75 5.29 7.64
C ILE A 153 6.75 5.37 6.48
N LEU A 154 6.91 6.33 5.57
CA LEU A 154 6.13 6.41 4.34
C LEU A 154 7.01 6.86 3.16
N LEU A 155 6.94 6.09 2.08
CA LEU A 155 7.60 6.35 0.81
C LEU A 155 6.57 6.64 -0.28
N ARG A 156 6.87 7.60 -1.14
CA ARG A 156 6.19 7.83 -2.41
C ARG A 156 7.12 7.53 -3.57
N HIS A 157 6.59 6.90 -4.61
CA HIS A 157 7.29 6.71 -5.88
C HIS A 157 6.32 6.85 -7.05
N ASP A 158 6.57 7.82 -7.93
CA ASP A 158 5.79 8.00 -9.15
C ASP A 158 6.41 7.17 -10.28
N LEU A 159 5.57 6.42 -11.01
CA LEU A 159 6.01 5.56 -12.11
C LEU A 159 5.01 5.64 -13.27
N GLY A 160 5.47 6.17 -14.41
CA GLY A 160 4.62 6.42 -15.56
C GLY A 160 3.53 7.44 -15.20
N SER A 161 2.27 7.04 -15.31
CA SER A 161 1.12 7.89 -14.92
C SER A 161 0.53 7.56 -13.54
N GLY A 162 1.08 6.58 -12.82
CA GLY A 162 0.56 6.13 -11.53
C GLY A 162 1.50 6.43 -10.37
N THR A 163 1.01 6.22 -9.16
CA THR A 163 1.74 6.49 -7.91
C THR A 163 1.75 5.25 -7.01
N ILE A 164 2.91 4.99 -6.41
CA ILE A 164 3.10 3.96 -5.39
C ILE A 164 3.32 4.66 -4.05
N VAL A 165 2.49 4.33 -3.06
CA VAL A 165 2.66 4.71 -1.66
C VAL A 165 2.90 3.45 -0.85
N ILE A 166 3.99 3.45 -0.08
CA ILE A 166 4.34 2.35 0.83
C ILE A 166 4.43 2.94 2.23
N THR A 167 3.80 2.30 3.20
CA THR A 167 3.82 2.76 4.59
C THR A 167 3.99 1.62 5.57
N THR A 168 4.63 1.92 6.70
CA THR A 168 4.71 1.03 7.87
C THR A 168 3.78 1.45 8.99
N ILE A 169 2.97 2.51 8.78
CA ILE A 169 1.92 2.96 9.69
C ILE A 169 0.94 1.80 9.90
N HIS A 170 0.67 1.46 11.15
CA HIS A 170 -0.12 0.30 11.53
C HIS A 170 -1.62 0.61 11.53
N GLU A 171 -2.00 1.88 11.74
CA GLU A 171 -3.38 2.33 11.67
C GLU A 171 -3.93 2.33 10.24
N TYR A 172 -5.26 2.30 10.11
CA TYR A 172 -5.87 2.57 8.81
C TYR A 172 -5.57 4.02 8.37
N PRO A 173 -5.39 4.29 7.08
CA PRO A 173 -5.28 5.67 6.60
C PRO A 173 -6.51 6.50 6.95
N SER A 174 -6.39 7.82 6.94
CA SER A 174 -7.55 8.70 7.08
C SER A 174 -8.56 8.46 5.94
N ARG A 175 -9.83 8.72 6.23
CA ARG A 175 -10.91 8.58 5.25
C ARG A 175 -10.73 9.51 4.07
N ARG A 176 -10.17 10.71 4.31
CA ARG A 176 -9.87 11.68 3.25
C ARG A 176 -8.78 11.16 2.32
N PHE A 177 -7.70 10.62 2.88
CA PHE A 177 -6.63 10.02 2.08
C PHE A 177 -7.15 8.88 1.21
N ILE A 178 -7.90 7.94 1.79
CA ILE A 178 -8.48 6.81 1.02
C ILE A 178 -9.35 7.31 -0.13
N ARG A 179 -10.25 8.27 0.14
CA ARG A 179 -11.11 8.85 -0.89
C ARG A 179 -10.31 9.47 -2.02
N ALA A 180 -9.29 10.26 -1.70
CA ALA A 180 -8.45 10.91 -2.69
C ALA A 180 -7.63 9.89 -3.48
N PHE A 181 -6.90 9.00 -2.79
CA PHE A 181 -5.96 8.06 -3.41
C PHE A 181 -6.65 6.96 -4.22
N CYS A 182 -7.89 6.60 -3.86
CA CYS A 182 -8.68 5.59 -4.58
C CYS A 182 -9.66 6.15 -5.60
N THR A 183 -9.61 7.46 -5.88
CA THR A 183 -10.48 8.11 -6.86
C THR A 183 -9.66 8.71 -8.00
N GLY A 184 -10.05 8.41 -9.23
CA GLY A 184 -9.38 8.90 -10.44
C GLY A 184 -10.36 9.16 -11.57
N ASP A 185 -9.86 9.64 -12.71
CA ASP A 185 -10.70 9.87 -13.90
C ASP A 185 -11.07 8.56 -14.61
N THR A 186 -10.17 7.57 -14.56
CA THR A 186 -10.30 6.27 -15.20
C THR A 186 -9.94 5.13 -14.26
N GLU A 187 -10.39 3.92 -14.60
CA GLU A 187 -9.88 2.69 -14.01
C GLU A 187 -8.81 2.11 -14.93
N THR A 188 -7.73 1.60 -14.35
CA THR A 188 -6.61 0.98 -15.08
C THR A 188 -6.75 -0.52 -15.04
N LEU A 189 -6.57 -1.16 -16.21
CA LEU A 189 -6.59 -2.61 -16.33
C LEU A 189 -5.35 -3.22 -15.64
N PHE A 190 -5.59 -4.15 -14.72
CA PHE A 190 -4.59 -5.00 -14.07
C PHE A 190 -4.25 -6.24 -14.92
#